data_AF-A0A819GHE1-F1
#
_entry.id   AF-A0A819GHE1-F1
#
_cell.length_a   1.000
_cell.length_b   1.000
_cell.length_c   1.000
_cell.angle_alpha   90.00
_cell.angle_beta   90.00
_cell.angle_gamma   90.00
#
_symmetry.space_group_name_H-M   'P 1'
#
loop_
_entity.id
_entity.type
_entity.pdbx_description
1 polymer ?
#
loop_
_entity_poly.entity_id
_entity_poly.type
_entity_poly.pdbx_seq_one_letter_code
_entity_poly.pdbx_strand_id
1 'polypeptide(L)'
;MLSLLEVKSKFGAEFRRFELDRKNPIKFDDFHKLIEDLHNLQHIPFHITYLDKDGELLSINNDTIIEHILRVNTGLLRIFIQRKDN
;
A
#
# COMPACT_ATOMS: atom_id res chain seq x y z
N MET A 1 3.20 -19.55 10.21
CA MET A 1 2.74 -18.16 10.00
C MET A 1 3.23 -17.73 8.63
N LEU A 2 2.34 -17.34 7.72
CA LEU A 2 2.74 -16.81 6.41
C LEU A 2 3.60 -15.57 6.65
N SER A 3 4.85 -15.57 6.18
CA SER A 3 5.77 -14.45 6.37
C SER A 3 5.48 -13.28 5.42
N LEU A 4 4.76 -13.54 4.34
CA LEU A 4 4.49 -12.58 3.29
C LEU A 4 3.03 -12.12 3.35
N LEU A 5 2.80 -10.85 3.03
CA LEU A 5 1.49 -10.26 2.81
C LEU A 5 1.37 -9.92 1.33
N GLU A 6 0.44 -10.59 0.63
CA GLU A 6 0.10 -10.20 -0.74
C GLU A 6 -0.60 -8.85 -0.77
N VAL A 7 -0.18 -7.99 -1.70
CA VAL A 7 -0.76 -6.67 -1.92
C VAL A 7 -1.24 -6.57 -3.36
N LYS A 8 -2.48 -6.08 -3.55
CA LYS A 8 -3.02 -5.65 -4.84
C LYS A 8 -3.23 -4.15 -4.81
N SER A 9 -2.44 -3.44 -5.61
CA SER A 9 -2.50 -1.99 -5.76
C SER A 9 -3.30 -1.61 -7.00
N LYS A 10 -4.21 -0.63 -6.86
CA LYS A 10 -5.04 -0.11 -7.95
C LYS A 10 -4.77 1.37 -8.19
N PHE A 11 -4.50 1.75 -9.44
CA PHE A 11 -4.39 3.13 -9.88
C PHE A 11 -5.24 3.33 -11.15
N GLY A 12 -6.36 4.06 -11.05
CA GLY A 12 -7.31 4.16 -12.17
C GLY A 12 -7.84 2.78 -12.62
N ALA A 13 -7.53 2.38 -13.85
CA ALA A 13 -7.83 1.05 -14.40
C ALA A 13 -6.68 0.04 -14.24
N GLU A 14 -5.50 0.49 -13.80
CA GLU A 14 -4.31 -0.33 -13.65
C GLU A 14 -4.30 -1.10 -12.32
N PHE A 15 -3.75 -2.33 -12.36
CA PHE A 15 -3.50 -3.14 -11.18
C PHE A 15 -2.07 -3.67 -11.16
N ARG A 16 -1.43 -3.60 -9.99
CA ARG A 16 -0.13 -4.21 -9.70
C ARG A 16 -0.24 -5.15 -8.51
N ARG A 17 0.51 -6.25 -8.51
CA ARG A 17 0.62 -7.18 -7.37
C ARG A 17 2.08 -7.31 -6.96
N PHE A 18 2.30 -7.31 -5.65
CA PHE A 18 3.60 -7.53 -5.02
C PHE A 18 3.37 -8.08 -3.61
N GLU A 19 4.46 -8.39 -2.92
CA GLU A 19 4.41 -8.96 -1.58
C GLU A 19 5.24 -8.10 -0.62
N LEU A 20 4.81 -8.04 0.65
CA LEU A 20 5.56 -7.41 1.73
C LEU A 20 5.96 -8.45 2.76
N ASP A 21 7.19 -8.35 3.27
CA ASP A 21 7.64 -9.17 4.38
C ASP A 21 7.13 -8.63 5.72
N ARG A 22 6.35 -9.44 6.43
CA ARG A 22 5.82 -9.11 7.75
C ARG A 22 6.90 -9.06 8.82
N LYS A 23 8.02 -9.76 8.61
CA LYS A 23 9.14 -9.79 9.57
C LYS A 23 10.07 -8.60 9.42
N ASN A 24 10.06 -7.97 8.25
CA ASN A 24 10.91 -6.82 7.92
C ASN A 24 10.03 -5.69 7.35
N PRO A 25 9.35 -4.92 8.21
CA PRO A 25 8.48 -3.83 7.77
C PRO A 25 9.24 -2.81 6.93
N ILE A 26 8.73 -2.54 5.73
CA ILE A 26 9.21 -1.48 4.85
C ILE A 26 8.88 -0.10 5.45
N LYS A 27 9.78 0.87 5.28
CA LYS A 27 9.54 2.25 5.67
C LYS A 27 8.54 2.93 4.75
N PHE A 28 7.80 3.92 5.25
CA PHE A 28 6.78 4.60 4.46
C PHE A 28 7.33 5.24 3.20
N ASP A 29 8.49 5.90 3.28
CA ASP A 29 9.11 6.53 2.11
C ASP A 29 9.53 5.51 1.05
N ASP A 30 10.10 4.38 1.47
CA ASP A 30 10.46 3.28 0.57
C ASP A 30 9.23 2.61 -0.04
N PHE A 31 8.17 2.45 0.74
CA PHE A 31 6.89 1.93 0.27
C PHE A 31 6.24 2.87 -0.74
N HIS A 32 6.27 4.18 -0.46
CA HIS A 32 5.77 5.21 -1.37
C HIS A 32 6.56 5.18 -2.69
N LYS A 33 7.90 5.09 -2.63
CA LYS A 33 8.75 4.96 -3.80
C LYS A 33 8.49 3.69 -4.59
N LEU A 34 8.29 2.54 -3.93
CA LEU A 34 7.91 1.29 -4.58
C LEU A 34 6.61 1.45 -5.39
N ILE A 35 5.60 2.13 -4.83
CA ILE A 35 4.35 2.41 -5.53
C ILE A 35 4.55 3.37 -6.71
N GLU A 36 5.39 4.39 -6.52
CA GLU A 36 5.75 5.34 -7.58
C GLU A 36 6.37 4.62 -8.79
N ASP A 37 7.34 3.74 -8.53
CA ASP A 37 8.03 2.95 -9.57
C ASP A 37 7.08 1.96 -10.25
N LEU A 38 6.24 1.24 -9.49
CA LEU A 38 5.34 0.23 -10.03
C LEU A 38 4.25 0.79 -10.95
N HIS A 39 3.77 2.01 -10.67
CA HIS A 39 2.71 2.68 -11.45
C HIS A 39 3.24 3.80 -12.34
N ASN A 40 4.57 3.94 -12.49
CA ASN A 40 5.21 5.00 -13.26
C ASN A 40 4.72 6.41 -12.90
N LEU A 41 4.60 6.71 -11.60
CA LEU A 41 4.07 7.97 -11.08
C LEU A 41 5.15 9.02 -10.81
N GLN A 42 6.30 8.91 -11.49
CA GLN A 42 7.41 9.84 -11.34
C GLN A 42 6.90 11.28 -11.50
N HIS A 43 7.16 12.12 -10.51
CA HIS A 43 6.72 13.53 -10.45
C HIS A 43 5.20 13.76 -10.33
N ILE A 44 4.40 12.73 -10.05
CA ILE A 44 2.96 12.85 -9.82
C ILE A 44 2.72 12.67 -8.31
N PRO A 45 2.33 13.70 -7.56
CA PRO A 45 1.98 13.51 -6.16
C PRO A 45 0.74 12.63 -6.01
N PHE A 46 0.77 11.66 -5.09
CA PHE A 46 -0.36 10.76 -4.83
C PHE A 46 -0.57 10.45 -3.35
N HIS A 47 -1.76 9.94 -3.03
CA HIS A 47 -2.12 9.34 -1.75
C HIS A 47 -2.23 7.82 -1.93
N ILE A 48 -1.89 7.09 -0.86
CA ILE A 48 -2.09 5.65 -0.76
C ILE A 48 -3.13 5.40 0.33
N THR A 49 -4.20 4.69 0.00
CA THR A 49 -5.19 4.22 0.98
C THR A 49 -5.32 2.70 0.92
N TYR A 50 -5.76 2.07 2.01
CA TYR A 50 -6.13 0.66 2.04
C TYR A 50 -7.59 0.48 2.45
N LEU A 51 -8.20 -0.60 1.98
CA LEU A 51 -9.51 -1.03 2.45
C LEU A 51 -9.34 -1.88 3.71
N ASP A 52 -9.88 -1.42 4.83
CA ASP A 52 -9.84 -2.16 6.08
C ASP A 52 -10.92 -3.26 6.14
N LYS A 53 -11.00 -3.95 7.29
CA LYS A 53 -11.95 -5.05 7.51
C LYS A 53 -13.42 -4.58 7.59
N ASP A 54 -13.63 -3.33 7.97
CA ASP A 54 -14.94 -2.71 8.18
C ASP A 54 -15.43 -2.03 6.88
N GLY A 55 -14.59 -2.00 5.84
CA GLY A 55 -14.90 -1.48 4.52
C GLY A 55 -14.53 -0.02 4.33
N GLU A 56 -13.76 0.56 5.25
CA GLU A 56 -13.31 1.94 5.20
C GLU A 56 -12.00 2.09 4.43
N LEU A 57 -11.86 3.21 3.73
CA LEU A 57 -10.61 3.59 3.08
C LEU A 57 -9.78 4.46 4.02
N LEU A 58 -8.65 3.92 4.48
CA LEU A 58 -7.77 4.57 5.43
C LEU A 58 -6.41 4.88 4.80
N SER A 59 -5.85 6.05 5.11
CA SER A 59 -4.57 6.51 4.55
C SER A 59 -3.38 5.75 5.11
N ILE A 60 -2.49 5.29 4.22
CA ILE A 60 -1.14 4.85 4.57
C ILE A 60 -0.22 6.06 4.40
N ASN A 61 0.25 6.65 5.49
CA ASN A 61 1.04 7.89 5.47
C ASN A 61 2.21 7.92 6.46
N ASN A 62 2.46 6.81 7.18
CA ASN A 62 3.57 6.68 8.11
C ASN A 62 3.88 5.20 8.39
N ASP A 63 5.05 4.96 8.99
CA ASP A 63 5.55 3.62 9.35
C ASP A 63 4.59 2.85 10.26
N THR A 64 4.01 3.53 11.26
CA THR A 64 3.11 2.90 12.25
C THR A 64 1.88 2.27 11.59
N ILE A 65 1.34 2.90 10.53
CA ILE A 65 0.23 2.34 9.77
C ILE A 65 0.67 1.11 8.97
N ILE A 66 1.87 1.13 8.36
CA ILE A 66 2.40 -0.04 7.63
C ILE A 66 2.58 -1.22 8.58
N GLU A 67 3.21 -1.01 9.73
CA GLU A 67 3.38 -2.05 10.76
C GLU A 67 2.03 -2.60 11.24
N HIS A 68 1.04 -1.72 11.44
CA HIS A 68 -0.31 -2.14 11.80
C HIS A 68 -0.91 -3.04 10.72
N ILE A 69 -0.89 -2.61 9.45
CA ILE A 69 -1.42 -3.35 8.31
C ILE A 69 -0.76 -4.74 8.20
N LEU A 70 0.58 -4.81 8.30
CA LEU A 70 1.34 -6.05 8.25
C LEU A 70 0.98 -7.01 9.39
N ARG A 71 0.59 -6.48 10.56
CA ARG A 71 0.20 -7.29 11.72
C ARG A 71 -1.24 -7.82 11.61
N VAL A 72 -2.18 -6.97 11.18
CA VAL A 72 -3.61 -7.30 11.26
C VAL A 72 -4.17 -7.99 10.02
N ASN A 73 -3.60 -7.73 8.84
CA ASN A 73 -4.12 -8.33 7.60
C ASN A 73 -3.62 -9.75 7.45
N THR A 74 -4.48 -10.72 7.24
CA THR A 74 -4.10 -12.13 7.00
C THR A 74 -4.34 -12.59 5.56
N GLY A 75 -5.08 -11.82 4.77
CA GLY A 75 -5.37 -12.09 3.37
C GLY A 75 -4.77 -11.05 2.41
N LEU A 76 -5.36 -10.95 1.22
CA LEU A 76 -4.95 -9.97 0.21
C LEU A 76 -5.24 -8.54 0.67
N LEU A 77 -4.18 -7.75 0.92
CA LEU A 77 -4.30 -6.32 1.15
C LEU A 77 -4.66 -5.62 -0.17
N ARG A 78 -5.73 -4.83 -0.16
CA ARG A 78 -6.11 -3.99 -1.30
C ARG A 78 -5.77 -2.54 -0.99
N ILE A 79 -4.93 -1.95 -1.83
CA ILE A 79 -4.58 -0.53 -1.74
C ILE A 79 -5.03 0.21 -2.99
N PHE A 80 -5.34 1.49 -2.82
CA PHE A 80 -5.80 2.40 -3.85
C PHE A 80 -4.86 3.60 -3.91
N ILE A 81 -4.42 3.90 -5.11
CA ILE A 81 -3.55 5.03 -5.40
C ILE A 81 -4.41 6.11 -6.04
N GLN A 82 -4.36 7.31 -5.49
CA GLN A 82 -5.12 8.46 -5.99
C GLN A 82 -4.18 9.63 -6.16
N ARG A 83 -4.27 10.34 -7.30
CA ARG A 83 -3.50 11.58 -7.47
C ARG A 83 -3.92 12.59 -6.40
N LYS A 84 -2.96 13.38 -5.92
CA LYS A 84 -3.31 14.60 -5.18
C LYS A 84 -3.82 15.57 -6.23
N ASP A 85 -5.10 15.90 -6.16
CA ASP A 85 -5.63 16.99 -6.95
C ASP A 85 -4.98 18.29 -6.47
N ASN A 86 -4.64 19.17 -7.41
CA ASN A 86 -4.31 20.57 -7.11
C ASN A 86 -5.60 21.38 -6.99
#